data_AF-A0A383AI76-F1
#
_entry.id   AF-A0A383AI76-F1
#
_cell.length_a   1.000
_cell.length_b   1.000
_cell.length_c   1.000
_cell.angle_alpha   90.00
_cell.angle_beta   90.00
_cell.angle_gamma   90.00
#
_symmetry.space_group_name_H-M   'P 1'
#
loop_
_entity.id
_entity.type
_entity.pdbx_description
1 polymer ?
#
loop_
_entity_poly.entity_id
_entity_poly.type
_entity_poly.pdbx_seq_one_letter_code
_entity_poly.pdbx_strand_id
1 'polypeptide(L)'
;MSKSFEHQGIMKTWEIIDREEPNLIEEQFDYKLPPRIQFEGTIVEEIDGKRIDFDPNEALKRDLVVTDTSFRDGQQARPPYTVEQQVKMFDMMARLGGPKGLIRQSEFFLYTKNDRQTLEECQALGHPYPEITSWIRANKGDFRLVKEAGAKETGMLTSCSDYHIFMKLKKNRREVFNDYLEVVEAAWETGIRPRCHLEDLTRADIYGFVMPFVSELVKRSEQVAPELHAKVRLCDTMGFGVSYP
;
A
#
# COMPACT_ATOMS: atom_id res chain seq x y z
N MET A 1 29.67 -19.86 44.44
CA MET A 1 28.81 -18.73 44.86
C MET A 1 27.78 -18.51 43.77
N SER A 2 26.62 -19.14 43.91
CA SER A 2 25.48 -19.01 42.99
C SER A 2 24.80 -17.66 43.22
N LYS A 3 24.78 -16.79 42.21
CA LYS A 3 23.89 -15.62 42.22
C LYS A 3 22.48 -16.11 41.91
N SER A 4 21.64 -16.18 42.94
CA SER A 4 20.20 -16.32 42.81
C SER A 4 19.66 -15.08 42.09
N PHE A 5 19.06 -15.28 40.92
CA PHE A 5 18.20 -14.29 40.30
C PHE A 5 16.87 -14.31 41.04
N GLU A 6 16.65 -13.34 41.94
CA GLU A 6 15.34 -13.11 42.54
C GLU A 6 14.40 -12.51 41.48
N HIS A 7 13.48 -13.33 40.99
CA HIS A 7 12.32 -12.87 40.23
C HIS A 7 11.32 -12.25 41.22
N GLN A 8 11.48 -10.97 41.56
CA GLN A 8 10.44 -10.22 42.26
C GLN A 8 9.33 -9.83 41.29
N GLY A 9 8.56 -10.82 40.84
CA GLY A 9 7.29 -10.59 40.17
C GLY A 9 6.25 -10.24 41.23
N ILE A 10 5.84 -8.96 41.29
CA ILE A 10 4.66 -8.55 42.06
C ILE A 10 3.48 -9.37 41.52
N MET A 11 2.98 -10.33 42.29
CA MET A 11 1.74 -11.01 41.93
C MET A 11 0.63 -9.97 41.93
N LYS A 12 0.11 -9.66 40.74
CA LYS A 12 -1.01 -8.76 40.56
C LYS A 12 -2.25 -9.46 41.12
N THR A 13 -2.75 -9.01 42.27
CA THR A 13 -4.01 -9.48 42.83
C THR A 13 -5.16 -8.81 42.11
N TRP A 14 -6.12 -9.62 41.68
CA TRP A 14 -7.34 -9.16 41.02
C TRP A 14 -8.52 -9.40 41.96
N GLU A 15 -9.33 -8.38 42.18
CA GLU A 15 -10.53 -8.46 43.01
C GLU A 15 -11.79 -8.55 42.14
N ILE A 16 -12.80 -9.26 42.63
CA ILE A 16 -14.12 -9.27 42.00
C ILE A 16 -14.74 -7.89 42.19
N ILE A 17 -15.26 -7.31 41.10
CA ILE A 17 -15.94 -6.01 41.13
C ILE A 17 -17.44 -6.27 41.03
N ASP A 18 -18.16 -6.10 42.14
CA ASP A 18 -19.63 -6.13 42.15
C ASP A 18 -20.19 -4.93 41.35
N ARG A 19 -21.24 -5.17 40.55
CA ARG A 19 -21.92 -4.13 39.75
C ARG A 19 -23.43 -4.28 39.86
N GLU A 20 -24.13 -3.13 39.90
CA GLU A 20 -25.60 -3.09 39.93
C GLU A 20 -26.25 -3.43 38.57
N GLU A 21 -25.50 -3.27 37.48
CA GLU A 21 -25.93 -3.53 36.10
C GLU A 21 -24.88 -4.37 35.34
N PRO A 22 -25.30 -5.16 34.31
CA PRO A 22 -24.38 -5.99 33.56
C PRO A 22 -23.38 -5.17 32.72
N ASN A 23 -22.11 -5.58 32.70
CA ASN A 23 -21.13 -5.07 31.74
C ASN A 23 -21.18 -5.92 30.46
N LEU A 24 -21.92 -5.45 29.45
CA LEU A 24 -22.08 -6.16 28.18
C LEU A 24 -20.87 -6.01 27.24
N ILE A 25 -19.88 -5.19 27.59
CA ILE A 25 -18.66 -4.95 26.80
C ILE A 25 -19.00 -4.52 25.35
N GLU A 26 -20.07 -3.73 25.19
CA GLU A 26 -20.61 -3.34 23.87
C GLU A 26 -19.62 -2.51 23.04
N GLU A 27 -18.63 -1.90 23.69
CA GLU A 27 -17.53 -1.21 23.00
C GLU A 27 -16.68 -2.18 22.17
N GLN A 28 -16.48 -3.41 22.67
CA GLN A 28 -15.74 -4.46 21.98
C GLN A 28 -16.67 -5.34 21.13
N PHE A 29 -17.83 -5.69 21.66
CA PHE A 29 -18.80 -6.59 21.03
C PHE A 29 -20.08 -5.84 20.68
N ASP A 30 -19.97 -4.95 19.69
CA ASP A 30 -21.12 -4.22 19.14
C ASP A 30 -22.08 -5.19 18.44
N TYR A 31 -23.38 -5.12 18.73
CA TYR A 31 -24.38 -6.01 18.12
C TYR A 31 -24.67 -5.73 16.64
N LYS A 32 -24.17 -4.63 16.09
CA LYS A 32 -24.38 -4.18 14.70
C LYS A 32 -23.11 -4.20 13.87
N LEU A 33 -21.94 -4.28 14.49
CA LEU A 33 -20.64 -4.25 13.82
C LEU A 33 -19.84 -5.51 14.18
N PRO A 34 -18.86 -5.93 13.35
CA PRO A 34 -17.90 -6.94 13.75
C PRO A 34 -17.21 -6.56 15.06
N PRO A 35 -16.86 -7.54 15.93
CA PRO A 35 -16.13 -7.27 17.16
C PRO A 35 -14.87 -6.45 16.91
N ARG A 36 -14.66 -5.44 17.75
CA ARG A 36 -13.49 -4.56 17.65
C ARG A 36 -12.28 -5.22 18.30
N ILE A 37 -11.12 -5.06 17.69
CA ILE A 37 -9.84 -5.42 18.32
C ILE A 37 -9.41 -4.23 19.17
N GLN A 38 -9.30 -4.45 20.47
CA GLN A 38 -8.72 -3.46 21.38
C GLN A 38 -7.21 -3.61 21.37
N PHE A 39 -6.50 -2.51 21.12
CA PHE A 39 -5.06 -2.47 21.28
C PHE A 39 -4.75 -2.03 22.71
N GLU A 40 -4.28 -2.97 23.53
CA GLU A 40 -3.93 -2.73 24.94
C GLU A 40 -2.54 -2.05 25.03
N GLY A 41 -2.49 -0.78 24.61
CA GLY A 41 -1.31 0.08 24.75
C GLY A 41 -0.38 0.12 23.53
N THR A 42 0.75 0.79 23.73
CA THR A 42 1.79 1.00 22.72
C THR A 42 2.49 -0.32 22.37
N ILE A 43 2.52 -0.65 21.08
CA ILE A 43 3.31 -1.78 20.56
C ILE A 43 4.78 -1.34 20.56
N VAL A 44 5.67 -2.15 21.13
CA VAL A 44 7.09 -1.81 21.26
C VAL A 44 7.91 -2.79 20.47
N GLU A 45 8.72 -2.28 19.54
CA GLU A 45 9.66 -3.06 18.73
C GLU A 45 11.09 -2.56 18.97
N GLU A 46 12.07 -3.44 18.80
CA GLU A 46 13.48 -3.06 18.75
C GLU A 46 13.97 -3.11 17.30
N ILE A 47 14.24 -1.95 16.71
CA ILE A 47 14.74 -1.82 15.34
C ILE A 47 16.12 -1.15 15.39
N ASP A 48 17.14 -1.82 14.87
CA ASP A 48 18.54 -1.36 14.88
C ASP A 48 19.06 -1.02 16.29
N GLY A 49 18.68 -1.82 17.30
CA GLY A 49 19.06 -1.60 18.70
C GLY A 49 18.38 -0.39 19.35
N LYS A 50 17.39 0.21 18.67
CA LYS A 50 16.57 1.30 19.19
C LYS A 50 15.17 0.80 19.47
N ARG A 51 14.67 1.16 20.65
CA ARG A 51 13.26 0.99 20.99
C ARG A 51 12.42 1.94 20.14
N ILE A 52 11.46 1.39 19.42
CA ILE A 52 10.46 2.11 18.65
C ILE A 52 9.09 1.79 19.22
N ASP A 53 8.38 2.85 19.57
CA ASP A 53 7.05 2.80 20.16
C ASP A 53 6.01 3.12 19.07
N PHE A 54 5.13 2.17 18.79
CA PHE A 54 4.01 2.31 17.86
C PHE A 54 2.70 2.43 18.67
N ASP A 55 2.17 3.65 18.78
CA ASP A 55 0.85 3.89 19.38
C ASP A 55 -0.24 3.78 18.29
N PRO A 56 -1.16 2.81 18.37
CA PRO A 56 -2.27 2.69 17.43
C PRO A 56 -3.17 3.93 17.39
N ASN A 57 -3.26 4.71 18.48
CA ASN A 57 -4.02 5.96 18.48
C ASN A 57 -3.38 7.05 17.61
N GLU A 58 -2.05 7.04 17.45
CA GLU A 58 -1.36 7.93 16.51
C GLU A 58 -1.70 7.56 15.07
N ALA A 59 -1.94 6.29 14.76
CA ALA A 59 -2.39 5.88 13.43
C ALA A 59 -3.76 6.46 13.07
N LEU A 60 -4.67 6.57 14.05
CA LEU A 60 -6.00 7.17 13.87
C LEU A 60 -5.97 8.69 13.57
N LYS A 61 -4.87 9.37 13.91
CA LYS A 61 -4.68 10.80 13.62
C LYS A 61 -4.15 11.06 12.20
N ARG A 62 -3.73 10.02 11.48
CA ARG A 62 -3.19 10.13 10.11
C ARG A 62 -4.31 10.26 9.08
N ASP A 63 -3.98 10.80 7.91
CA ASP A 63 -4.87 10.79 6.73
C ASP A 63 -4.92 9.37 6.14
N LEU A 64 -5.71 8.50 6.77
CA LEU A 64 -5.95 7.13 6.30
C LEU A 64 -6.91 7.16 5.12
N VAL A 65 -6.45 6.68 3.97
CA VAL A 65 -7.21 6.67 2.72
C VAL A 65 -7.23 5.30 2.08
N VAL A 66 -8.22 5.08 1.23
CA VAL A 66 -8.35 3.89 0.38
C VAL A 66 -7.83 4.23 -1.02
N THR A 67 -6.96 3.36 -1.56
CA THR A 67 -6.63 3.37 -2.98
C THR A 67 -7.31 2.19 -3.64
N ASP A 68 -8.20 2.46 -4.59
CA ASP A 68 -8.89 1.46 -5.38
C ASP A 68 -7.99 0.90 -6.49
N THR A 69 -8.14 -0.39 -6.75
CA THR A 69 -7.48 -1.10 -7.86
C THR A 69 -8.47 -1.93 -8.68
N SER A 70 -9.77 -1.63 -8.61
CA SER A 70 -10.83 -2.39 -9.30
C SER A 70 -10.62 -2.43 -10.82
N PHE A 71 -10.14 -1.34 -11.42
CA PHE A 71 -9.88 -1.24 -12.87
C PHE A 71 -8.48 -1.73 -13.30
N ARG A 72 -7.75 -2.35 -12.36
CA ARG A 72 -6.44 -2.97 -12.59
C ARG A 72 -6.44 -4.40 -12.06
N ASP A 73 -6.34 -4.57 -10.75
CA ASP A 73 -6.33 -5.89 -10.09
C ASP A 73 -7.67 -6.59 -10.26
N GLY A 74 -8.77 -5.88 -10.00
CA GLY A 74 -10.11 -6.45 -10.03
C GLY A 74 -10.47 -7.02 -11.41
N GLN A 75 -10.00 -6.39 -12.48
CA GLN A 75 -10.21 -6.87 -13.84
C GLN A 75 -9.50 -8.19 -14.14
N GLN A 76 -8.41 -8.53 -13.45
CA GLN A 76 -7.69 -9.78 -13.68
C GLN A 76 -8.48 -11.00 -13.19
N ALA A 77 -9.45 -10.81 -12.30
CA ALA A 77 -10.23 -11.88 -11.69
C ALA A 77 -11.58 -12.17 -12.39
N ARG A 78 -11.97 -11.37 -13.39
CA ARG A 78 -13.32 -11.41 -13.99
C ARG A 78 -13.25 -11.30 -15.53
N PRO A 79 -14.31 -11.71 -16.26
CA PRO A 79 -14.43 -11.35 -17.67
C PRO A 79 -14.35 -9.83 -17.88
N PRO A 80 -13.86 -9.35 -19.03
CA PRO A 80 -13.73 -7.91 -19.29
C PRO A 80 -15.07 -7.18 -19.16
N TYR A 81 -15.08 -6.11 -18.37
CA TYR A 81 -16.24 -5.22 -18.27
C TYR A 81 -16.31 -4.29 -19.48
N THR A 82 -17.52 -3.98 -19.93
CA THR A 82 -17.73 -2.92 -20.92
C THR A 82 -17.34 -1.56 -20.36
N VAL A 83 -17.00 -0.60 -21.23
CA VAL A 83 -16.68 0.78 -20.83
C VAL A 83 -17.79 1.38 -19.95
N GLU A 84 -19.05 1.27 -20.36
CA GLU A 84 -20.20 1.80 -19.61
C GLU A 84 -20.28 1.23 -18.18
N GLN A 85 -20.05 -0.07 -18.02
CA GLN A 85 -20.04 -0.71 -16.69
C GLN A 85 -18.92 -0.15 -15.82
N GLN A 86 -17.72 0.03 -16.38
CA GLN A 86 -16.57 0.53 -15.65
C GLN A 86 -16.77 2.00 -15.23
N VAL A 87 -17.25 2.84 -16.14
CA VAL A 87 -17.57 4.25 -15.86
C VAL A 87 -18.62 4.37 -14.76
N LYS A 88 -19.68 3.54 -14.83
CA LYS A 88 -20.70 3.48 -13.77
C LYS A 88 -20.12 3.03 -12.43
N MET A 89 -19.21 2.06 -12.42
CA MET A 89 -18.52 1.64 -11.20
C MET A 89 -17.66 2.75 -10.62
N PHE A 90 -16.93 3.50 -11.47
CA PHE A 90 -16.10 4.61 -11.04
C PHE A 90 -16.95 5.73 -10.41
N ASP A 91 -18.07 6.08 -11.03
CA ASP A 91 -19.02 7.06 -10.48
C ASP A 91 -19.58 6.63 -9.12
N MET A 92 -19.96 5.35 -8.98
CA MET A 92 -20.39 4.80 -7.69
C MET A 92 -19.27 4.86 -6.64
N MET A 93 -18.02 4.63 -7.01
CA MET A 93 -16.87 4.75 -6.09
C MET A 93 -16.60 6.19 -5.69
N ALA A 94 -16.69 7.16 -6.60
CA ALA A 94 -16.59 8.58 -6.26
C ALA A 94 -17.66 8.98 -5.22
N ARG A 95 -18.90 8.53 -5.42
CA ARG A 95 -20.01 8.75 -4.48
C ARG A 95 -19.78 8.07 -3.13
N LEU A 96 -19.25 6.84 -3.12
CA LEU A 96 -18.94 6.09 -1.91
C LEU A 96 -17.80 6.74 -1.11
N GLY A 97 -16.75 7.21 -1.79
CA GLY A 97 -15.62 7.91 -1.17
C GLY A 97 -15.98 9.27 -0.58
N GLY A 98 -17.07 9.87 -1.07
CA GLY A 98 -17.61 11.13 -0.57
C GLY A 98 -16.71 12.35 -0.83
N PRO A 99 -17.14 13.55 -0.44
CA PRO A 99 -16.45 14.80 -0.75
C PRO A 99 -15.08 14.94 -0.07
N LYS A 100 -14.81 14.14 0.97
CA LYS A 100 -13.50 14.10 1.65
C LYS A 100 -12.48 13.21 0.93
N GLY A 101 -12.88 12.50 -0.13
CA GLY A 101 -11.98 11.66 -0.91
C GLY A 101 -11.39 10.51 -0.11
N LEU A 102 -12.22 9.79 0.67
CA LEU A 102 -11.79 8.60 1.42
C LEU A 102 -11.22 7.55 0.46
N ILE A 103 -11.90 7.31 -0.65
CA ILE A 103 -11.32 6.61 -1.80
C ILE A 103 -10.55 7.67 -2.59
N ARG A 104 -9.24 7.73 -2.35
CA ARG A 104 -8.39 8.84 -2.79
C ARG A 104 -7.93 8.69 -4.23
N GLN A 105 -7.58 7.47 -4.62
CA GLN A 105 -6.98 7.16 -5.91
C GLN A 105 -7.59 5.88 -6.47
N SER A 106 -7.70 5.78 -7.80
CA SER A 106 -8.13 4.58 -8.50
C SER A 106 -7.17 4.29 -9.65
N GLU A 107 -6.70 3.05 -9.72
CA GLU A 107 -5.64 2.62 -10.62
C GLU A 107 -6.19 1.91 -11.86
N PHE A 108 -5.75 2.35 -13.04
CA PHE A 108 -6.20 1.86 -14.34
C PHE A 108 -5.08 1.22 -15.17
N PHE A 109 -5.43 0.21 -15.97
CA PHE A 109 -4.59 -0.19 -17.12
C PHE A 109 -4.67 0.83 -18.26
N LEU A 110 -3.67 0.83 -19.14
CA LEU A 110 -3.58 1.73 -20.30
C LEU A 110 -3.37 1.01 -21.65
N TYR A 111 -3.43 -0.33 -21.65
CA TYR A 111 -2.89 -1.14 -22.74
C TYR A 111 -3.87 -1.31 -23.89
N THR A 112 -5.15 -1.53 -23.61
CA THR A 112 -6.16 -1.76 -24.63
C THR A 112 -6.88 -0.47 -25.04
N LYS A 113 -7.57 -0.50 -26.17
CA LYS A 113 -8.47 0.59 -26.58
C LYS A 113 -9.60 0.78 -25.56
N ASN A 114 -10.11 -0.31 -25.00
CA ASN A 114 -11.16 -0.28 -23.99
C ASN A 114 -10.66 0.43 -22.71
N ASP A 115 -9.43 0.16 -22.28
CA ASP A 115 -8.87 0.77 -21.07
C ASP A 115 -8.73 2.28 -21.24
N ARG A 116 -8.18 2.72 -22.38
CA ARG A 116 -8.02 4.15 -22.69
C ARG A 116 -9.36 4.87 -22.80
N GLN A 117 -10.34 4.29 -23.50
CA GLN A 117 -11.68 4.86 -23.60
C GLN A 117 -12.35 4.96 -22.22
N THR A 118 -12.20 3.92 -21.39
CA THR A 118 -12.73 3.94 -20.01
C THR A 118 -12.12 5.06 -19.19
N LEU A 119 -10.79 5.22 -19.26
CA LEU A 119 -10.11 6.29 -18.55
C LEU A 119 -10.59 7.67 -18.99
N GLU A 120 -10.70 7.91 -20.30
CA GLU A 120 -11.21 9.18 -20.86
C GLU A 120 -12.64 9.48 -20.39
N GLU A 121 -13.54 8.50 -20.42
CA GLU A 121 -14.93 8.67 -19.96
C GLU A 121 -15.00 8.88 -18.44
N CYS A 122 -14.18 8.19 -17.64
CA CYS A 122 -14.08 8.42 -16.20
C CYS A 122 -13.54 9.81 -15.87
N GLN A 123 -12.56 10.31 -16.62
CA GLN A 123 -12.04 11.69 -16.48
C GLN A 123 -13.11 12.73 -16.83
N ALA A 124 -13.91 12.48 -17.86
CA ALA A 124 -14.99 13.37 -18.28
C ALA A 124 -16.10 13.56 -17.23
N LEU A 125 -16.22 12.64 -16.26
CA LEU A 125 -17.12 12.81 -15.12
C LEU A 125 -16.71 13.98 -14.21
N GLY A 126 -15.44 14.39 -14.23
CA GLY A 126 -14.95 15.57 -13.50
C GLY A 126 -14.92 15.40 -11.97
N HIS A 127 -14.93 14.16 -11.47
CA HIS A 127 -14.83 13.89 -10.04
C HIS A 127 -13.45 14.32 -9.50
N PRO A 128 -13.38 15.05 -8.37
CA PRO A 128 -12.09 15.37 -7.74
C PRO A 128 -11.44 14.12 -7.14
N TYR A 129 -12.25 13.15 -6.69
CA TYR A 129 -11.82 11.86 -6.16
C TYR A 129 -12.75 10.73 -6.62
N PRO A 130 -12.22 9.50 -6.83
CA PRO A 130 -10.79 9.17 -6.75
C PRO A 130 -9.96 9.77 -7.89
N GLU A 131 -8.75 10.23 -7.57
CA GLU A 131 -7.76 10.64 -8.57
C GLU A 131 -7.39 9.45 -9.44
N ILE A 132 -7.42 9.64 -10.76
CA ILE A 132 -7.05 8.59 -11.72
C ILE A 132 -5.54 8.47 -11.79
N THR A 133 -5.04 7.28 -11.47
CA THR A 133 -3.64 6.88 -11.63
C THR A 133 -3.53 5.70 -12.59
N SER A 134 -2.37 5.49 -13.18
CA SER A 134 -2.13 4.34 -14.06
C SER A 134 -1.30 3.26 -13.40
N TRP A 135 -1.20 2.12 -14.07
CA TRP A 135 -0.23 1.08 -13.77
C TRP A 135 0.51 0.67 -15.04
N ILE A 136 1.83 0.56 -14.93
CA ILE A 136 2.71 0.13 -16.03
C ILE A 136 3.68 -0.97 -15.57
N ARG A 137 4.21 -1.71 -16.54
CA ARG A 137 5.39 -2.55 -16.30
C ARG A 137 6.62 -1.65 -16.14
N ALA A 138 7.71 -2.21 -15.61
CA ALA A 138 9.00 -1.53 -15.51
C ALA A 138 9.66 -1.35 -16.90
N ASN A 139 9.05 -0.52 -17.76
CA ASN A 139 9.49 -0.23 -19.12
C ASN A 139 9.31 1.25 -19.42
N LYS A 140 10.41 1.93 -19.80
CA LYS A 140 10.43 3.36 -20.10
C LYS A 140 9.48 3.75 -21.25
N GLY A 141 9.21 2.85 -22.20
CA GLY A 141 8.30 3.10 -23.32
C GLY A 141 6.84 3.33 -22.89
N ASP A 142 6.43 2.76 -21.75
CA ASP A 142 5.05 2.86 -21.26
C ASP A 142 4.74 4.26 -20.72
N PHE A 143 5.73 5.11 -20.39
CA PHE A 143 5.50 6.49 -19.94
C PHE A 143 4.81 7.36 -20.99
N ARG A 144 4.92 7.01 -22.28
CA ARG A 144 4.15 7.69 -23.33
C ARG A 144 2.64 7.53 -23.08
N LEU A 145 2.20 6.32 -22.72
CA LEU A 145 0.80 6.03 -22.42
C LEU A 145 0.33 6.78 -21.17
N VAL A 146 1.17 6.86 -20.15
CA VAL A 146 0.85 7.58 -18.90
C VAL A 146 0.64 9.07 -19.17
N LYS A 147 1.51 9.68 -20.00
CA LYS A 147 1.37 11.08 -20.42
C LYS A 147 0.12 11.31 -21.27
N GLU A 148 -0.13 10.45 -22.25
CA GLU A 148 -1.33 10.51 -23.11
C GLU A 148 -2.61 10.40 -22.27
N ALA A 149 -2.59 9.59 -21.21
CA ALA A 149 -3.69 9.47 -20.25
C ALA A 149 -3.81 10.66 -19.28
N GLY A 150 -2.87 11.61 -19.26
CA GLY A 150 -2.88 12.74 -18.34
C GLY A 150 -2.72 12.37 -16.86
N ALA A 151 -2.25 11.15 -16.56
CA ALA A 151 -2.07 10.69 -15.18
C ALA A 151 -0.81 11.32 -14.55
N LYS A 152 -0.98 11.86 -13.34
CA LYS A 152 0.12 12.50 -12.57
C LYS A 152 0.98 11.50 -11.80
N GLU A 153 0.46 10.28 -11.62
CA GLU A 153 1.10 9.23 -10.86
C GLU A 153 0.87 7.87 -11.54
N THR A 154 1.89 7.02 -11.55
CA THR A 154 1.78 5.65 -12.05
C THR A 154 2.37 4.64 -11.08
N GLY A 155 1.62 3.57 -10.85
CA GLY A 155 2.12 2.31 -10.29
C GLY A 155 3.10 1.66 -11.25
N MET A 156 4.19 1.12 -10.73
CA MET A 156 5.16 0.34 -11.48
C MET A 156 5.50 -0.95 -10.74
N LEU A 157 5.53 -2.06 -11.48
CA LEU A 157 5.83 -3.37 -10.93
C LEU A 157 7.33 -3.49 -10.61
N THR A 158 7.65 -3.63 -9.33
CA THR A 158 9.02 -3.84 -8.84
C THR A 158 9.05 -5.12 -8.01
N SER A 159 9.19 -6.28 -8.66
CA SER A 159 9.25 -7.59 -7.99
C SER A 159 10.50 -7.73 -7.13
N CYS A 160 10.32 -8.11 -5.86
CA CYS A 160 11.39 -8.05 -4.84
C CYS A 160 11.92 -9.41 -4.38
N SER A 161 11.19 -10.51 -4.58
CA SER A 161 11.64 -11.82 -4.10
C SER A 161 12.71 -12.44 -4.99
N ASP A 162 13.61 -13.21 -4.38
CA ASP A 162 14.63 -13.96 -5.14
C ASP A 162 14.00 -14.95 -6.12
N TYR A 163 12.81 -15.47 -5.82
CA TYR A 163 12.06 -16.25 -6.80
C TYR A 163 11.75 -15.43 -8.06
N HIS A 164 11.24 -14.20 -7.92
CA HIS A 164 11.00 -13.34 -9.07
C HIS A 164 12.30 -12.96 -9.78
N ILE A 165 13.31 -12.51 -9.03
CA ILE A 165 14.60 -12.04 -9.57
C ILE A 165 15.31 -13.15 -10.35
N PHE A 166 15.54 -14.30 -9.72
CA PHE A 166 16.35 -15.37 -10.30
C PHE A 166 15.53 -16.34 -11.17
N MET A 167 14.26 -16.64 -10.83
CA MET A 167 13.49 -17.65 -11.55
C MET A 167 12.59 -17.08 -12.65
N LYS A 168 11.98 -15.91 -12.45
CA LYS A 168 11.12 -15.28 -13.48
C LYS A 168 11.90 -14.33 -14.39
N LEU A 169 12.64 -13.37 -13.81
CA LEU A 169 13.38 -12.35 -14.55
C LEU A 169 14.70 -12.87 -15.11
N LYS A 170 15.24 -13.97 -14.55
CA LYS A 170 16.53 -14.57 -14.93
C LYS A 170 17.69 -13.57 -14.83
N LYS A 171 17.63 -12.70 -13.80
CA LYS A 171 18.61 -11.67 -13.50
C LYS A 171 19.17 -11.85 -12.10
N ASN A 172 20.22 -11.11 -11.77
CA ASN A 172 20.69 -10.96 -10.40
C ASN A 172 20.09 -9.72 -9.72
N ARG A 173 20.24 -9.64 -8.40
CA ARG A 173 19.70 -8.53 -7.59
C ARG A 173 20.20 -7.15 -8.04
N ARG A 174 21.48 -7.00 -8.40
CA ARG A 174 22.05 -5.71 -8.81
C ARG A 174 21.48 -5.22 -10.13
N GLU A 175 21.31 -6.13 -11.10
CA GLU A 175 20.69 -5.81 -12.39
C GLU A 175 19.26 -5.30 -12.19
N VAL A 176 18.43 -6.06 -11.46
CA VAL A 176 17.04 -5.70 -11.18
C VAL A 176 16.94 -4.39 -10.40
N PHE A 177 17.82 -4.19 -9.41
CA PHE A 177 17.90 -2.95 -8.65
C PHE A 177 18.13 -1.74 -9.57
N ASN A 178 19.11 -1.83 -10.46
CA ASN A 178 19.42 -0.75 -11.40
C ASN A 178 18.28 -0.53 -12.40
N ASP A 179 17.70 -1.61 -12.95
CA ASP A 179 16.58 -1.52 -13.89
C ASP A 179 15.39 -0.77 -13.28
N TYR A 180 15.03 -1.06 -12.03
CA TYR A 180 13.93 -0.38 -11.35
C TYR A 180 14.23 1.10 -11.11
N LEU A 181 15.45 1.43 -10.68
CA LEU A 181 15.84 2.82 -10.48
C LEU A 181 15.85 3.62 -11.78
N GLU A 182 16.29 3.02 -12.87
CA GLU A 182 16.24 3.66 -14.19
C GLU A 182 14.80 3.98 -14.64
N VAL A 183 13.84 3.13 -14.31
CA VAL A 183 12.42 3.37 -14.61
C VAL A 183 11.85 4.46 -13.71
N VAL A 184 12.22 4.48 -12.43
CA VAL A 184 11.84 5.53 -11.48
C VAL A 184 12.39 6.89 -11.94
N GLU A 185 13.64 6.95 -12.38
CA GLU A 185 14.25 8.17 -12.92
C GLU A 185 13.53 8.66 -14.17
N ALA A 186 13.21 7.76 -15.10
CA ALA A 186 12.41 8.10 -16.26
C ALA A 186 11.01 8.63 -15.90
N ALA A 187 10.39 8.17 -14.81
CA ALA A 187 9.15 8.75 -14.30
C ALA A 187 9.35 10.21 -13.86
N TRP A 188 10.41 10.49 -13.11
CA TRP A 188 10.72 11.86 -12.68
C TRP A 188 11.07 12.80 -13.83
N GLU A 189 11.89 12.35 -14.80
CA GLU A 189 12.20 13.10 -16.03
C GLU A 189 10.94 13.46 -16.83
N THR A 190 9.90 12.65 -16.70
CA THR A 190 8.62 12.87 -17.35
C THR A 190 7.61 13.66 -16.52
N GLY A 191 7.97 14.06 -15.30
CA GLY A 191 7.09 14.78 -14.37
C GLY A 191 5.98 13.92 -13.77
N ILE A 192 6.14 12.59 -13.79
CA ILE A 192 5.18 11.62 -13.26
C ILE A 192 5.70 11.11 -11.92
N ARG A 193 4.84 11.10 -10.90
CA ARG A 193 5.19 10.49 -9.61
C ARG A 193 5.23 8.95 -9.76
N PRO A 194 6.35 8.28 -9.41
CA PRO A 194 6.43 6.83 -9.40
C PRO A 194 5.85 6.24 -8.11
N ARG A 195 5.05 5.18 -8.23
CA ARG A 195 4.65 4.32 -7.10
C ARG A 195 5.19 2.90 -7.31
N CYS A 196 6.25 2.55 -6.59
CA CYS A 196 6.87 1.23 -6.67
C CYS A 196 6.02 0.19 -5.93
N HIS A 197 5.46 -0.77 -6.68
CA HIS A 197 4.75 -1.91 -6.10
C HIS A 197 5.75 -3.01 -5.83
N LEU A 198 6.10 -3.20 -4.56
CA LEU A 198 7.05 -4.22 -4.12
C LEU A 198 6.39 -5.61 -4.20
N GLU A 199 6.32 -6.17 -5.41
CA GLU A 199 5.66 -7.44 -5.66
C GLU A 199 6.40 -8.58 -4.94
N ASP A 200 5.62 -9.46 -4.32
CA ASP A 200 6.08 -10.62 -3.58
C ASP A 200 6.97 -10.28 -2.37
N LEU A 201 6.69 -9.14 -1.73
CA LEU A 201 7.46 -8.62 -0.61
C LEU A 201 7.50 -9.58 0.59
N THR A 202 6.41 -10.27 0.89
CA THR A 202 6.30 -11.18 2.04
C THR A 202 7.23 -12.40 1.94
N ARG A 203 7.87 -12.61 0.78
CA ARG A 203 8.87 -13.66 0.56
C ARG A 203 10.21 -13.10 0.09
N ALA A 204 10.40 -11.79 0.16
CA ALA A 204 11.61 -11.12 -0.28
C ALA A 204 12.66 -11.07 0.85
N ASP A 205 13.93 -10.97 0.45
CA ASP A 205 15.01 -10.65 1.37
C ASP A 205 14.93 -9.17 1.75
N ILE A 206 14.36 -8.90 2.93
CA ILE A 206 14.11 -7.55 3.41
C ILE A 206 15.41 -6.75 3.53
N TYR A 207 16.44 -7.33 4.14
CA TYR A 207 17.70 -6.63 4.39
C TYR A 207 18.65 -6.66 3.19
N GLY A 208 18.64 -7.75 2.42
CA GLY A 208 19.55 -7.95 1.29
C GLY A 208 19.08 -7.36 -0.05
N PHE A 209 17.82 -6.90 -0.15
CA PHE A 209 17.32 -6.26 -1.37
C PHE A 209 16.34 -5.11 -1.11
N VAL A 210 15.30 -5.34 -0.30
CA VAL A 210 14.20 -4.37 -0.14
C VAL A 210 14.66 -3.08 0.54
N MET A 211 15.31 -3.19 1.71
CA MET A 211 15.81 -2.04 2.47
C MET A 211 16.84 -1.22 1.67
N PRO A 212 17.85 -1.83 0.99
CA PRO A 212 18.70 -1.12 0.05
C PRO A 212 17.94 -0.36 -1.04
N PHE A 213 16.93 -0.99 -1.65
CA PHE A 213 16.14 -0.38 -2.72
C PHE A 213 15.31 0.81 -2.21
N VAL A 214 14.56 0.62 -1.12
CA VAL A 214 13.74 1.69 -0.52
C VAL A 214 14.61 2.84 -0.02
N SER A 215 15.78 2.57 0.58
CA SER A 215 16.71 3.62 1.03
C SER A 215 17.23 4.46 -0.13
N GLU A 216 17.59 3.83 -1.25
CA GLU A 216 18.03 4.55 -2.44
C GLU A 216 16.88 5.35 -3.09
N LEU A 217 15.65 4.81 -3.09
CA LEU A 217 14.46 5.55 -3.54
C LEU A 217 14.19 6.80 -2.71
N VAL A 218 14.30 6.71 -1.37
CA VAL A 218 14.13 7.85 -0.46
C VAL A 218 15.20 8.91 -0.77
N LYS A 219 16.47 8.52 -0.79
CA LYS A 219 17.60 9.42 -1.08
C LYS A 219 17.47 10.13 -2.43
N ARG A 220 16.99 9.44 -3.48
CA ARG A 220 16.76 10.05 -4.80
C ARG A 220 15.50 10.92 -4.82
N SER A 221 14.46 10.54 -4.10
CA SER A 221 13.22 11.33 -3.98
C SER A 221 13.50 12.71 -3.38
N GLU A 222 14.43 12.83 -2.44
CA GLU A 222 14.83 14.12 -1.84
C GLU A 222 15.45 15.12 -2.85
N GLN A 223 15.82 14.66 -4.04
CA GLN A 223 16.41 15.49 -5.10
C GLN A 223 15.36 16.03 -6.08
N VAL A 224 14.11 15.60 -5.96
CA VAL A 224 12.99 16.06 -6.79
C VAL A 224 11.97 16.83 -5.95
N ALA A 225 10.99 17.46 -6.61
CA ALA A 225 9.96 18.19 -5.90
C ALA A 225 9.13 17.23 -4.99
N PRO A 226 8.67 17.68 -3.80
CA PRO A 226 7.92 16.84 -2.85
C PRO A 226 6.71 16.12 -3.46
N GLU A 227 6.05 16.73 -4.43
CA GLU A 227 4.92 16.15 -5.15
C GLU A 227 5.29 15.07 -6.17
N LEU A 228 6.59 14.82 -6.39
CA LEU A 228 7.13 13.75 -7.21
C LEU A 228 7.85 12.67 -6.39
N HIS A 229 7.95 12.84 -5.06
CA HIS A 229 8.53 11.82 -4.19
C HIS A 229 7.89 10.45 -4.44
N ALA A 230 8.73 9.43 -4.59
CA ALA A 230 8.28 8.08 -4.87
C ALA A 230 7.39 7.56 -3.73
N LYS A 231 6.33 6.83 -4.08
CA LYS A 231 5.54 6.05 -3.13
C LYS A 231 5.95 4.59 -3.20
N VAL A 232 5.87 3.90 -2.07
CA VAL A 232 6.10 2.45 -1.97
C VAL A 232 4.79 1.78 -1.58
N ARG A 233 4.38 0.76 -2.32
CA ARG A 233 3.26 -0.13 -1.97
C ARG A 233 3.83 -1.49 -1.60
N LEU A 234 3.53 -1.93 -0.40
CA LEU A 234 3.91 -3.25 0.12
C LEU A 234 2.90 -4.28 -0.38
N CYS A 235 3.33 -5.27 -1.16
CA CYS A 235 2.43 -6.25 -1.76
C CYS A 235 2.63 -7.63 -1.16
N ASP A 236 1.61 -8.13 -0.46
CA ASP A 236 1.52 -9.53 -0.06
C ASP A 236 0.87 -10.36 -1.17
N THR A 237 1.66 -10.66 -2.20
CA THR A 237 1.18 -11.29 -3.44
C THR A 237 0.51 -12.66 -3.22
N MET A 238 0.95 -13.40 -2.21
CA MET A 238 0.44 -14.76 -1.94
C MET A 238 -0.52 -14.83 -0.75
N GLY A 239 -0.72 -13.73 0.00
CA GLY A 239 -1.57 -13.73 1.20
C GLY A 239 -0.92 -14.42 2.40
N PHE A 240 0.41 -14.33 2.55
CA PHE A 240 1.15 -14.94 3.66
C PHE A 240 1.44 -14.00 4.82
N GLY A 241 1.08 -12.72 4.70
CA GLY A 241 1.26 -11.72 5.74
C GLY A 241 0.47 -12.09 7.00
N VAL A 242 1.14 -12.04 8.14
CA VAL A 242 0.55 -12.17 9.47
C VAL A 242 0.57 -10.81 10.17
N SER A 243 -0.44 -10.53 10.98
CA SER A 243 -0.60 -9.24 11.66
C SER A 243 0.22 -9.13 12.96
N TYR A 244 1.05 -10.13 13.27
CA TYR A 244 1.83 -10.23 14.50
C TYR A 244 3.22 -10.85 14.22
N PRO A 245 4.24 -10.54 15.04
CA PRO A 245 5.56 -11.18 14.99
C PRO A 245 5.55 -12.68 15.31
#